data_AF-K0SCM5-F1
#
_entry.id   AF-K0SCM5-F1
#
_cell.length_a   1.000
_cell.length_b   1.000
_cell.length_c   1.000
_cell.angle_alpha   90.00
_cell.angle_beta   90.00
_cell.angle_gamma   90.00
#
_symmetry.space_group_name_H-M   'P 1'
#
loop_
_entity.id
_entity.type
_entity.pdbx_description
1 polymer ?
#
loop_
_entity_poly.entity_id
_entity_poly.type
_entity_poly.pdbx_seq_one_letter_code
_entity_poly.pdbx_strand_id
1 'polypeptide(L)'
;MTNTAAFQAILPAELPPQASADTFLERSDLARLYLSSKSCPDLRAESEASDDSDVERPESPDTASFDRVGSYRTPSLLDEGQSSRRPGLTSDMASRRKLQWEFEGLTLWLELEEFDNDLTRAVEDFSSKHASPFIPKPHTTAIYGMKHLSADEARERLGMVRKRIDQWPTFARPTGVQSDVAQCGRPGQVCSIAWSELTLATDDRHESALDELYDIFFGPDGRGARERPWKPHNSIAYDNPETNSLSLLDTVMYASRNPSLLGKERRVEAISLWSTVGKMEDWNCIDRVRFW
;
A
#
# COMPACT_ATOMS: atom_id res chain seq x y z
N MET A 1 -74.79 40.87 -12.12
CA MET A 1 -73.65 41.66 -11.60
C MET A 1 -72.60 41.68 -12.71
N THR A 2 -72.42 42.88 -13.28
CA THR A 2 -71.27 43.43 -14.05
C THR A 2 -70.32 42.44 -14.76
N ASN A 3 -70.27 42.42 -16.11
CA ASN A 3 -69.44 43.28 -17.00
C ASN A 3 -67.94 43.24 -16.61
N THR A 4 -66.95 42.92 -17.47
CA THR A 4 -66.70 43.51 -18.80
C THR A 4 -65.63 42.71 -19.58
N ALA A 5 -65.84 42.62 -20.90
CA ALA A 5 -64.89 42.54 -22.05
C ALA A 5 -63.51 43.26 -21.85
N ALA A 6 -62.49 43.21 -22.70
CA ALA A 6 -61.99 42.43 -23.83
C ALA A 6 -60.75 43.21 -24.38
N PHE A 7 -60.01 42.59 -25.31
CA PHE A 7 -59.30 43.19 -26.47
C PHE A 7 -57.83 43.68 -26.43
N GLN A 8 -57.11 43.18 -27.47
CA GLN A 8 -56.01 43.74 -28.32
C GLN A 8 -54.66 44.13 -27.67
N ALA A 9 -53.50 43.59 -28.04
CA ALA A 9 -52.75 43.46 -29.32
C ALA A 9 -51.73 44.60 -29.57
N ILE A 10 -50.57 44.20 -30.15
CA ILE A 10 -49.57 44.95 -30.95
C ILE A 10 -48.31 45.48 -30.22
N LEU A 11 -47.14 45.04 -30.74
CA LEU A 11 -45.73 45.43 -30.50
C LEU A 11 -45.41 46.87 -31.01
N PRO A 12 -44.36 47.58 -30.54
CA PRO A 12 -43.02 47.45 -31.12
C PRO A 12 -41.82 47.65 -30.16
N ALA A 13 -40.63 47.48 -30.75
CA ALA A 13 -39.27 47.46 -30.22
C ALA A 13 -38.82 48.63 -29.33
N GLU A 14 -37.81 48.37 -28.47
CA GLU A 14 -36.63 49.22 -28.24
C GLU A 14 -35.58 48.50 -27.36
N LEU A 15 -34.33 48.44 -27.83
CA LEU A 15 -33.13 48.07 -27.06
C LEU A 15 -32.61 49.31 -26.32
N PRO A 16 -32.15 49.19 -25.06
CA PRO A 16 -30.74 49.50 -24.75
C PRO A 16 -30.23 48.77 -23.46
N PRO A 17 -29.03 49.06 -22.94
CA PRO A 17 -27.73 49.31 -23.57
C PRO A 17 -26.71 48.21 -23.18
N GLN A 18 -25.62 48.15 -23.95
CA GLN A 18 -24.42 47.40 -23.59
C GLN A 18 -23.86 47.89 -22.25
N ALA A 19 -23.83 47.00 -21.25
CA ALA A 19 -23.00 47.17 -20.07
C ALA A 19 -21.65 46.49 -20.33
N SER A 20 -20.64 47.31 -20.60
CA SER A 20 -19.23 46.98 -20.49
C SER A 20 -18.93 46.62 -19.03
N ALA A 21 -18.77 45.33 -18.75
CA ALA A 21 -18.05 44.87 -17.57
C ALA A 21 -16.67 44.39 -18.03
N ASP A 22 -15.73 45.34 -18.05
CA ASP A 22 -14.31 45.05 -17.89
C ASP A 22 -14.16 44.23 -16.60
N THR A 23 -14.19 42.91 -16.76
CA THR A 23 -13.79 42.02 -15.68
C THR A 23 -12.29 41.96 -15.75
N PHE A 24 -11.66 42.80 -14.94
CA PHE A 24 -10.26 42.70 -14.56
C PHE A 24 -10.02 41.25 -14.09
N LEU A 25 -9.52 40.41 -14.99
CA LEU A 25 -8.86 39.16 -14.65
C LEU A 25 -7.59 39.56 -13.90
N GLU A 26 -7.70 39.65 -12.57
CA GLU A 26 -6.53 39.78 -11.72
C GLU A 26 -5.59 38.62 -12.02
N ARG A 27 -4.32 38.96 -12.22
CA ARG A 27 -3.18 38.04 -12.38
C ARG A 27 -2.89 37.21 -11.12
N SER A 28 -3.80 37.14 -10.15
CA SER A 28 -3.65 36.45 -8.87
C SER A 28 -4.10 34.97 -8.92
N ASP A 29 -4.91 34.56 -9.90
CA ASP A 29 -5.46 33.18 -9.94
C ASP A 29 -4.68 32.17 -10.79
N LEU A 30 -3.69 32.60 -11.59
CA LEU A 30 -2.79 31.69 -12.31
C LEU A 30 -1.62 31.18 -11.44
N ALA A 31 -1.35 31.82 -10.30
CA ALA A 31 -0.30 31.37 -9.38
C ALA A 31 -0.76 30.22 -8.45
N ARG A 32 -2.07 30.01 -8.29
CA ARG A 32 -2.62 28.87 -7.52
C ARG A 32 -2.73 27.57 -8.31
N LEU A 33 -2.81 27.65 -9.64
CA LEU A 33 -2.76 26.48 -10.52
C LEU A 33 -1.35 25.92 -10.74
N TYR A 34 -0.31 26.67 -10.38
CA TYR A 34 1.10 26.26 -10.55
C TYR A 34 1.79 25.71 -9.29
N LEU A 35 1.10 25.68 -8.15
CA LEU A 35 1.64 25.13 -6.88
C LEU A 35 1.18 23.70 -6.57
N SER A 36 0.38 23.08 -7.46
CA SER A 36 -0.16 21.72 -7.25
C SER A 36 0.63 20.60 -7.94
N SER A 37 1.80 20.88 -8.53
CA SER A 37 2.56 19.88 -9.33
C SER A 37 3.91 19.48 -8.75
N LYS A 38 4.11 19.66 -7.43
CA LYS A 38 5.25 19.06 -6.69
C LYS A 38 4.75 18.12 -5.58
N SER A 39 3.62 17.46 -5.81
CA SER A 39 3.29 16.25 -5.07
C SER A 39 4.42 15.25 -5.30
N CYS A 40 4.89 14.62 -4.22
CA CYS A 40 5.90 13.57 -4.27
C CYS A 40 5.60 12.60 -5.43
N PRO A 41 6.61 12.16 -6.19
CA PRO A 41 6.37 11.11 -7.16
C PRO A 41 5.76 9.92 -6.42
N ASP A 42 4.62 9.46 -6.91
CA ASP A 42 4.10 8.12 -6.64
C ASP A 42 5.29 7.16 -6.53
N LEU A 43 5.32 6.34 -5.48
CA LEU A 43 6.36 5.33 -5.26
C LEU A 43 6.32 4.35 -6.44
N ARG A 44 7.04 4.69 -7.50
CA ARG A 44 7.22 3.89 -8.69
C ARG A 44 8.17 2.76 -8.37
N ALA A 45 7.61 1.64 -7.91
CA ALA A 45 8.22 0.33 -8.12
C ALA A 45 7.83 -0.10 -9.55
N GLU A 46 8.57 0.39 -10.55
CA GLU A 46 8.50 -0.16 -11.91
C GLU A 46 9.31 -1.46 -11.90
N SER A 47 8.62 -2.57 -11.65
CA SER A 47 9.18 -3.90 -11.84
C SER A 47 9.14 -4.20 -13.33
N GLU A 48 10.28 -4.02 -14.01
CA GLU A 48 10.48 -4.48 -15.39
C GLU A 48 10.52 -6.01 -15.39
N ALA A 49 9.37 -6.65 -15.55
CA ALA A 49 9.31 -8.04 -15.95
C ALA A 49 9.73 -8.09 -17.43
N SER A 50 10.92 -8.61 -17.72
CA SER A 50 11.34 -8.92 -19.08
C SER A 50 10.40 -9.99 -19.66
N ASP A 51 9.68 -9.62 -20.71
CA ASP A 51 9.05 -10.56 -21.64
C ASP A 51 10.15 -11.41 -22.28
N ASP A 52 10.48 -12.53 -21.64
CA ASP A 52 11.40 -13.51 -22.19
C ASP A 52 10.60 -14.48 -23.07
N SER A 53 10.97 -14.42 -24.35
CA SER A 53 10.37 -15.06 -25.50
C SER A 53 10.17 -16.57 -25.37
N ASP A 54 9.09 -17.03 -26.00
CA ASP A 54 8.75 -18.42 -26.31
C ASP A 54 9.98 -19.25 -26.75
N VAL A 55 10.47 -20.10 -25.85
CA VAL A 55 11.35 -21.21 -26.19
C VAL A 55 10.50 -22.46 -26.36
N GLU A 56 10.35 -22.89 -27.60
CA GLU A 56 9.69 -24.13 -27.98
C GLU A 56 10.31 -25.33 -27.23
N ARG A 57 9.45 -26.07 -26.56
CA ARG A 57 9.74 -27.28 -25.80
C ARG A 57 9.87 -28.47 -26.78
N PRO A 58 11.04 -29.12 -26.91
CA PRO A 58 11.13 -30.32 -27.73
C PRO A 58 10.46 -31.51 -27.03
N GLU A 59 9.82 -32.32 -27.85
CA GLU A 59 9.06 -33.52 -27.51
C GLU A 59 9.92 -34.56 -26.76
N SER A 60 9.29 -35.23 -25.82
CA SER A 60 9.89 -36.26 -24.97
C SER A 60 10.04 -37.57 -25.74
N PRO A 61 11.18 -38.28 -25.65
CA PRO A 61 11.25 -39.66 -26.11
C PRO A 61 10.78 -40.64 -25.05
N ASP A 62 10.18 -41.70 -25.59
CA ASP A 62 9.55 -42.83 -24.96
C ASP A 62 10.40 -43.67 -23.98
N THR A 63 9.66 -44.21 -23.01
CA THR A 63 9.81 -45.49 -22.30
C THR A 63 11.18 -46.18 -22.26
N ALA A 64 11.75 -46.26 -21.05
CA ALA A 64 12.67 -47.33 -20.66
C ALA A 64 12.28 -47.87 -19.28
N SER A 65 11.87 -49.14 -19.26
CA SER A 65 11.62 -49.94 -18.07
C SER A 65 12.92 -50.16 -17.29
N PHE A 66 12.95 -49.76 -16.02
CA PHE A 66 14.04 -50.12 -15.10
C PHE A 66 13.51 -50.98 -13.96
N ASP A 67 13.55 -52.30 -14.17
CA ASP A 67 13.63 -53.26 -13.08
C ASP A 67 15.08 -53.29 -12.59
N ARG A 68 15.32 -52.83 -11.36
CA ARG A 68 16.55 -53.19 -10.65
C ARG A 68 16.34 -53.24 -9.14
N VAL A 69 16.12 -54.47 -8.68
CA VAL A 69 16.36 -54.96 -7.33
C VAL A 69 17.75 -54.49 -6.87
N GLY A 70 17.77 -53.55 -5.94
CA GLY A 70 18.99 -52.98 -5.36
C GLY A 70 18.77 -52.59 -3.91
N SER A 71 19.25 -53.45 -3.01
CA SER A 71 19.27 -53.27 -1.55
C SER A 71 19.84 -51.90 -1.16
N TYR A 72 19.00 -50.98 -0.72
CA TYR A 72 19.43 -49.73 -0.08
C TYR A 72 20.06 -50.05 1.27
N ARG A 73 21.40 -49.97 1.33
CA ARG A 73 22.13 -49.88 2.60
C ARG A 73 21.82 -48.53 3.22
N THR A 74 21.22 -48.56 4.40
CA THR A 74 21.09 -47.44 5.32
C THR A 74 22.46 -46.82 5.59
N PRO A 75 22.70 -45.53 5.28
CA PRO A 75 23.91 -44.86 5.71
C PRO A 75 23.87 -44.73 7.23
N SER A 76 24.89 -45.29 7.88
CA SER A 76 25.11 -45.16 9.30
C SER A 76 25.22 -43.69 9.66
N LEU A 77 24.32 -43.25 10.54
CA LEU A 77 24.57 -42.18 11.50
C LEU A 77 25.94 -42.40 12.12
N LEU A 78 26.82 -41.40 12.02
CA LEU A 78 27.95 -41.05 12.88
C LEU A 78 28.89 -40.16 12.06
N ASP A 79 28.76 -38.84 12.18
CA ASP A 79 29.93 -38.01 12.39
C ASP A 79 29.51 -36.72 13.13
N GLU A 80 29.79 -36.74 14.43
CA GLU A 80 29.79 -35.59 15.29
C GLU A 80 31.00 -34.70 14.93
N GLY A 81 30.82 -33.38 14.97
CA GLY A 81 31.95 -32.51 15.30
C GLY A 81 32.57 -31.73 14.15
N GLN A 82 31.77 -30.96 13.42
CA GLN A 82 32.24 -29.64 12.95
C GLN A 82 31.23 -28.57 13.35
N SER A 83 31.31 -28.21 14.64
CA SER A 83 30.87 -26.90 15.13
C SER A 83 31.77 -25.85 14.48
N SER A 84 31.49 -25.56 13.20
CA SER A 84 32.01 -24.40 12.51
C SER A 84 31.45 -23.19 13.25
N ARG A 85 32.24 -22.70 14.21
CA ARG A 85 32.05 -21.40 14.84
C ARG A 85 32.06 -20.39 13.70
N ARG A 86 30.87 -20.06 13.20
CA ARG A 86 30.67 -18.90 12.34
C ARG A 86 31.33 -17.73 13.08
N PRO A 87 32.30 -17.04 12.45
CA PRO A 87 32.90 -15.85 13.04
C PRO A 87 31.77 -14.96 13.51
N GLY A 88 31.83 -14.55 14.78
CA GLY A 88 30.80 -13.73 15.40
C GLY A 88 30.60 -12.46 14.60
N LEU A 89 29.60 -12.47 13.72
CA LEU A 89 28.92 -11.30 13.20
C LEU A 89 28.10 -10.70 14.36
N THR A 90 28.78 -10.35 15.46
CA THR A 90 28.30 -9.34 16.41
C THR A 90 28.67 -7.98 15.83
N SER A 91 28.31 -7.76 14.56
CA SER A 91 28.17 -6.42 14.02
C SER A 91 27.30 -5.68 15.02
N ASP A 92 27.82 -4.62 15.60
CA ASP A 92 27.18 -3.81 16.62
C ASP A 92 25.82 -3.31 16.10
N MET A 93 24.77 -4.11 16.29
CA MET A 93 23.42 -3.80 15.81
C MET A 93 22.90 -2.51 16.46
N ALA A 94 23.43 -2.14 17.63
CA ALA A 94 23.12 -0.88 18.29
C ALA A 94 23.78 0.33 17.61
N SER A 95 24.87 0.14 16.86
CA SER A 95 25.51 1.18 16.04
C SER A 95 24.86 1.36 14.66
N ARG A 96 23.92 0.50 14.29
CA ARG A 96 23.29 0.53 12.98
C ARG A 96 22.47 1.82 12.80
N ARG A 97 22.62 2.46 11.63
CA ARG A 97 21.84 3.64 11.26
C ARG A 97 20.36 3.27 11.16
N LYS A 98 19.52 4.00 11.91
CA LYS A 98 18.04 3.93 11.82
C LYS A 98 17.53 4.24 10.41
N LEU A 99 16.33 3.81 10.05
CA LEU A 99 15.67 4.15 8.78
C LEU A 99 15.68 5.67 8.54
N GLN A 100 16.19 6.08 7.39
CA GLN A 100 16.36 7.48 7.01
C GLN A 100 15.18 8.04 6.23
N TRP A 101 14.31 7.17 5.72
CA TRP A 101 13.06 7.58 5.09
C TRP A 101 12.24 8.46 6.05
N GLU A 102 11.60 9.49 5.50
CA GLU A 102 10.64 10.34 6.22
C GLU A 102 9.29 10.19 5.56
N PHE A 103 8.33 9.79 6.38
CA PHE A 103 6.96 9.61 5.95
C PHE A 103 6.18 10.89 6.21
N GLU A 104 5.10 11.09 5.47
CA GLU A 104 4.38 12.35 5.50
C GLU A 104 2.87 12.11 5.49
N GLY A 105 2.12 13.06 6.06
CA GLY A 105 0.67 13.08 6.03
C GLY A 105 -0.01 12.03 6.90
N LEU A 106 -1.34 11.99 6.77
CA LEU A 106 -2.20 10.98 7.36
C LEU A 106 -2.35 9.80 6.42
N THR A 107 -2.50 8.61 6.99
CA THR A 107 -2.60 7.35 6.23
C THR A 107 -3.76 6.52 6.75
N LEU A 108 -4.47 5.84 5.86
CA LEU A 108 -5.49 4.84 6.19
C LEU A 108 -4.94 3.44 6.01
N TRP A 109 -5.01 2.66 7.08
CA TRP A 109 -4.55 1.29 7.15
C TRP A 109 -5.72 0.34 7.26
N LEU A 110 -5.69 -0.74 6.49
CA LEU A 110 -6.55 -1.89 6.67
C LEU A 110 -5.82 -2.88 7.57
N GLU A 111 -6.41 -3.14 8.74
CA GLU A 111 -5.92 -4.14 9.68
C GLU A 111 -6.56 -5.48 9.32
N LEU A 112 -5.72 -6.43 8.88
CA LEU A 112 -6.18 -7.75 8.48
C LEU A 112 -6.37 -8.66 9.70
N GLU A 113 -7.31 -9.59 9.60
CA GLU A 113 -7.46 -10.69 10.54
C GLU A 113 -6.13 -11.45 10.71
N GLU A 114 -5.74 -11.66 11.97
CA GLU A 114 -4.53 -12.41 12.33
C GLU A 114 -4.89 -13.83 12.77
N PHE A 115 -4.10 -14.81 12.35
CA PHE A 115 -4.23 -16.20 12.79
C PHE A 115 -3.06 -16.53 13.72
N ASP A 116 -3.34 -16.69 15.01
CA ASP A 116 -2.31 -16.86 16.04
C ASP A 116 -1.23 -15.76 15.99
N ASN A 117 -1.63 -14.50 15.76
CA ASN A 117 -0.72 -13.35 15.63
C ASN A 117 0.36 -13.55 14.55
N ASP A 118 0.05 -14.25 13.46
CA ASP A 118 1.04 -14.59 12.42
C ASP A 118 1.64 -13.36 11.73
N LEU A 119 0.83 -12.35 11.40
CA LEU A 119 1.32 -11.09 10.83
C LEU A 119 2.18 -10.31 11.83
N THR A 120 1.74 -10.20 13.08
CA THR A 120 2.51 -9.53 14.14
C THR A 120 3.86 -10.22 14.36
N ARG A 121 3.88 -11.54 14.46
CA ARG A 121 5.11 -12.31 14.63
C ARG A 121 6.06 -12.19 13.43
N ALA A 122 5.53 -12.03 12.22
CA ALA A 122 6.36 -11.78 11.04
C ALA A 122 7.09 -10.43 11.14
N VAL A 123 6.38 -9.37 11.54
CA VAL A 123 6.98 -8.05 11.78
C VAL A 123 8.01 -8.11 12.90
N GLU A 124 7.70 -8.77 14.02
CA GLU A 124 8.62 -8.93 15.16
C GLU A 124 9.90 -9.69 14.78
N ASP A 125 9.76 -10.82 14.06
CA ASP A 125 10.90 -11.63 13.62
C ASP A 125 11.81 -10.81 12.71
N PHE A 126 11.25 -10.14 11.71
CA PHE A 126 12.04 -9.35 10.78
C PHE A 126 12.68 -8.14 11.47
N SER A 127 11.92 -7.41 12.29
CA SER A 127 12.45 -6.29 13.08
C SER A 127 13.61 -6.72 13.96
N SER A 128 13.50 -7.86 14.65
CA SER A 128 14.56 -8.38 15.51
C SER A 128 15.75 -8.90 14.72
N LYS A 129 15.52 -9.78 13.74
CA LYS A 129 16.55 -10.44 12.94
C LYS A 129 17.38 -9.44 12.13
N HIS A 130 16.73 -8.41 11.63
CA HIS A 130 17.36 -7.39 10.81
C HIS A 130 17.72 -6.12 11.60
N ALA A 131 17.32 -5.97 12.87
CA ALA A 131 17.36 -4.68 13.57
C ALA A 131 16.73 -3.54 12.75
N SER A 132 15.67 -3.85 12.01
CA SER A 132 14.88 -2.86 11.29
C SER A 132 13.87 -2.21 12.24
N PRO A 133 13.43 -0.97 11.99
CA PRO A 133 12.37 -0.36 12.79
C PRO A 133 11.13 -1.24 12.85
N PHE A 134 10.47 -1.21 14.00
CA PHE A 134 9.26 -1.98 14.26
C PHE A 134 8.04 -1.31 13.61
N ILE A 135 7.30 -2.04 12.78
CA ILE A 135 6.00 -1.56 12.27
C ILE A 135 4.98 -1.71 13.40
N PRO A 136 4.35 -0.63 13.89
CA PRO A 136 3.56 -0.67 15.12
C PRO A 136 2.28 -1.52 15.01
N LYS A 137 1.76 -1.72 13.80
CA LYS A 137 0.62 -2.60 13.52
C LYS A 137 0.76 -3.18 12.10
N PRO A 138 0.68 -4.51 11.90
CA PRO A 138 0.61 -5.06 10.55
C PRO A 138 -0.60 -4.53 9.80
N HIS A 139 -0.40 -4.07 8.57
CA HIS A 139 -1.43 -3.36 7.82
C HIS A 139 -1.26 -3.49 6.31
N THR A 140 -2.36 -3.28 5.60
CA THR A 140 -2.37 -2.99 4.17
C THR A 140 -2.74 -1.53 3.98
N THR A 141 -1.90 -0.74 3.30
CA THR A 141 -2.18 0.69 3.11
C THR A 141 -3.25 0.91 2.04
N ALA A 142 -4.35 1.57 2.42
CA ALA A 142 -5.42 1.94 1.50
C ALA A 142 -5.20 3.34 0.88
N ILE A 143 -4.88 4.32 1.72
CA ILE A 143 -4.59 5.70 1.30
C ILE A 143 -3.37 6.19 2.06
N TYR A 144 -2.36 6.68 1.36
CA TYR A 144 -1.13 7.22 1.96
C TYR A 144 -1.00 8.73 1.72
N GLY A 145 -0.41 9.43 2.69
CA GLY A 145 0.10 10.79 2.45
C GLY A 145 -0.96 11.88 2.35
N MET A 146 -2.10 11.75 3.02
CA MET A 146 -3.13 12.79 3.05
C MET A 146 -2.61 14.01 3.82
N LYS A 147 -2.28 15.09 3.11
CA LYS A 147 -1.81 16.37 3.68
C LYS A 147 -2.85 17.48 3.67
N HIS A 148 -3.99 17.25 3.02
CA HIS A 148 -5.06 18.23 2.84
C HIS A 148 -6.08 18.26 3.98
N LEU A 149 -5.97 17.32 4.94
CA LEU A 149 -6.86 17.21 6.10
C LEU A 149 -6.08 17.40 7.39
N SER A 150 -6.71 18.03 8.36
CA SER A 150 -6.31 17.92 9.77
C SER A 150 -6.68 16.55 10.34
N ALA A 151 -6.07 16.17 11.46
CA ALA A 151 -6.37 14.92 12.15
C ALA A 151 -7.84 14.84 12.61
N ASP A 152 -8.43 15.96 13.04
CA ASP A 152 -9.82 16.01 13.51
C ASP A 152 -10.82 15.87 12.36
N GLU A 153 -10.59 16.54 11.22
CA GLU A 153 -11.40 16.37 10.01
C GLU A 153 -11.32 14.94 9.47
N ALA A 154 -10.13 14.35 9.46
CA ALA A 154 -9.94 12.97 9.04
C ALA A 154 -10.64 11.98 9.99
N ARG A 155 -10.67 12.26 11.30
CA ARG A 155 -11.41 11.47 12.29
C ARG A 155 -12.92 11.51 12.03
N GLU A 156 -13.48 12.70 11.78
CA GLU A 156 -14.91 12.85 11.45
C GLU A 156 -15.27 12.06 10.18
N ARG A 157 -14.42 12.15 9.16
CA ARG A 157 -14.58 11.39 7.90
C ARG A 157 -14.46 9.88 8.13
N LEU A 158 -13.53 9.42 8.97
CA LEU A 158 -13.44 8.01 9.33
C LEU A 158 -14.74 7.49 9.96
N GLY A 159 -15.44 8.32 10.74
CA GLY A 159 -16.76 8.00 11.30
C GLY A 159 -17.86 7.74 10.24
N MET A 160 -17.65 8.16 8.99
CA MET A 160 -18.57 7.89 7.88
C MET A 160 -18.35 6.52 7.23
N VAL A 161 -17.20 5.86 7.47
CA VAL A 161 -16.86 4.57 6.87
C VAL A 161 -17.94 3.53 7.14
N ARG A 162 -18.38 3.34 8.39
CA ARG A 162 -19.44 2.36 8.73
C ARG A 162 -20.77 2.61 8.04
N LYS A 163 -21.05 3.85 7.63
CA LYS A 163 -22.32 4.20 7.00
C LYS A 163 -22.33 3.90 5.50
N ARG A 164 -21.15 3.81 4.88
CA ARG A 164 -20.98 3.65 3.43
C ARG A 164 -20.34 2.33 3.03
N ILE A 165 -19.50 1.80 3.91
CA ILE A 165 -18.80 0.53 3.76
C ILE A 165 -19.23 -0.32 4.95
N ASP A 166 -20.24 -1.17 4.74
CA ASP A 166 -20.76 -2.06 5.78
C ASP A 166 -19.68 -3.07 6.22
N GLN A 167 -19.04 -3.69 5.23
CA GLN A 167 -17.95 -4.64 5.39
C GLN A 167 -16.96 -4.50 4.23
N TRP A 168 -15.67 -4.45 4.53
CA TRP A 168 -14.64 -4.53 3.50
C TRP A 168 -14.59 -5.95 2.90
N PRO A 169 -14.43 -6.11 1.57
CA PRO A 169 -14.32 -7.42 0.93
C PRO A 169 -13.19 -8.28 1.53
N THR A 170 -13.40 -9.59 1.63
CA THR A 170 -12.36 -10.50 2.13
C THR A 170 -11.27 -10.65 1.09
N PHE A 171 -10.02 -10.50 1.50
CA PHE A 171 -8.88 -10.79 0.64
C PHE A 171 -8.78 -12.30 0.43
N ALA A 172 -8.58 -12.68 -0.83
CA ALA A 172 -8.11 -14.02 -1.16
C ALA A 172 -6.75 -14.30 -0.48
N ARG A 173 -6.31 -15.55 -0.56
CA ARG A 173 -4.97 -15.94 -0.11
C ARG A 173 -3.91 -15.04 -0.76
N PRO A 174 -2.88 -14.59 -0.02
CA PRO A 174 -1.80 -13.82 -0.61
C PRO A 174 -1.18 -14.54 -1.80
N THR A 175 -0.89 -13.79 -2.86
CA THR A 175 -0.41 -14.32 -4.14
C THR A 175 1.09 -14.58 -4.14
N GLY A 176 1.82 -13.98 -3.20
CA GLY A 176 3.24 -14.18 -3.06
C GLY A 176 3.86 -13.30 -1.99
N VAL A 177 5.19 -13.28 -2.03
CA VAL A 177 6.03 -12.39 -1.23
C VAL A 177 6.90 -11.59 -2.17
N GLN A 178 7.13 -10.33 -1.85
CA GLN A 178 7.99 -9.43 -2.63
C GLN A 178 8.95 -8.70 -1.70
N SER A 179 10.09 -8.31 -2.26
CA SER A 179 11.04 -7.42 -1.62
C SER A 179 11.74 -6.62 -2.69
N ASP A 180 11.85 -5.30 -2.46
CA ASP A 180 12.47 -4.37 -3.40
C ASP A 180 12.98 -3.13 -2.67
N VAL A 181 13.55 -2.19 -3.42
CA VAL A 181 14.02 -0.89 -2.95
C VAL A 181 13.27 0.22 -3.67
N ALA A 182 12.46 0.98 -2.95
CA ALA A 182 11.89 2.21 -3.47
C ALA A 182 12.88 3.37 -3.29
N GLN A 183 12.98 4.24 -4.29
CA GLN A 183 13.84 5.43 -4.27
C GLN A 183 12.97 6.68 -4.34
N CYS A 184 13.15 7.61 -3.39
CA CYS A 184 12.56 8.95 -3.44
C CYS A 184 13.66 9.99 -3.36
N GLY A 185 13.63 10.96 -4.27
CA GLY A 185 14.57 12.07 -4.23
C GLY A 185 14.80 12.74 -5.57
N ARG A 186 15.52 13.86 -5.51
CA ARG A 186 16.18 14.47 -6.68
C ARG A 186 17.60 13.92 -6.79
N PRO A 187 18.27 14.01 -7.96
CA PRO A 187 19.68 13.62 -8.08
C PRO A 187 20.53 14.24 -6.97
N GLY A 188 21.22 13.40 -6.18
CA GLY A 188 22.04 13.83 -5.03
C GLY A 188 21.34 13.83 -3.66
N GLN A 189 20.03 13.55 -3.58
CA GLN A 189 19.25 13.45 -2.33
C GLN A 189 18.34 12.22 -2.35
N VAL A 190 18.88 11.06 -2.74
CA VAL A 190 18.08 9.82 -2.84
C VAL A 190 17.95 9.20 -1.46
N CYS A 191 16.79 9.36 -0.83
CA CYS A 191 16.36 8.49 0.26
C CYS A 191 15.83 7.21 -0.38
N SER A 192 16.35 6.06 0.04
CA SER A 192 15.89 4.76 -0.45
C SER A 192 15.35 3.95 0.71
N ILE A 193 14.32 3.15 0.47
CA ILE A 193 13.70 2.27 1.44
C ILE A 193 13.64 0.87 0.85
N ALA A 194 14.37 -0.06 1.44
CA ALA A 194 14.17 -1.48 1.20
C ALA A 194 12.90 -1.91 1.94
N TRP A 195 12.09 -2.76 1.33
CA TRP A 195 10.89 -3.30 1.95
C TRP A 195 10.75 -4.80 1.68
N SER A 196 9.97 -5.47 2.52
CA SER A 196 9.53 -6.85 2.32
C SER A 196 8.06 -6.95 2.69
N GLU A 197 7.27 -7.68 1.91
CA GLU A 197 5.81 -7.71 2.06
C GLU A 197 5.17 -9.01 1.60
N LEU A 198 3.90 -9.19 2.00
CA LEU A 198 2.98 -10.14 1.40
C LEU A 198 2.14 -9.44 0.32
N THR A 199 2.13 -9.95 -0.90
CA THR A 199 1.32 -9.39 -1.99
C THR A 199 -0.10 -9.94 -1.93
N LEU A 200 -1.09 -9.05 -2.02
CA LEU A 200 -2.52 -9.41 -2.01
C LEU A 200 -3.11 -9.17 -3.41
N ALA A 201 -4.13 -9.95 -3.77
CA ALA A 201 -4.91 -9.72 -4.97
C ALA A 201 -6.13 -8.84 -4.66
N THR A 202 -6.52 -7.98 -5.60
CA THR A 202 -7.80 -7.26 -5.59
C THR A 202 -8.77 -7.85 -6.60
N ASP A 203 -10.04 -7.51 -6.40
CA ASP A 203 -11.12 -7.69 -7.36
C ASP A 203 -11.96 -6.40 -7.41
N ASP A 204 -12.97 -6.35 -8.29
CA ASP A 204 -13.83 -5.18 -8.48
C ASP A 204 -14.52 -4.70 -7.19
N ARG A 205 -14.76 -5.60 -6.22
CA ARG A 205 -15.37 -5.24 -4.94
C ARG A 205 -14.37 -4.46 -4.09
N HIS A 206 -13.10 -4.84 -4.10
CA HIS A 206 -12.03 -4.11 -3.39
C HIS A 206 -11.85 -2.72 -4.00
N GLU A 207 -11.80 -2.62 -5.34
CA GLU A 207 -11.67 -1.33 -6.02
C GLU A 207 -12.87 -0.43 -5.71
N SER A 208 -14.10 -0.97 -5.73
CA SER A 208 -15.31 -0.21 -5.37
C SER A 208 -15.29 0.28 -3.92
N ALA A 209 -14.88 -0.57 -2.96
CA ALA A 209 -14.76 -0.18 -1.55
C ALA A 209 -13.68 0.89 -1.34
N LEU A 210 -12.59 0.81 -2.11
CA LEU A 210 -11.53 1.80 -2.08
C LEU A 210 -11.99 3.13 -2.69
N ASP A 211 -12.75 3.11 -3.78
CA ASP A 211 -13.30 4.32 -4.38
C ASP A 211 -14.28 5.04 -3.43
N GLU A 212 -15.12 4.28 -2.70
CA GLU A 212 -15.95 4.81 -1.61
C GLU A 212 -15.10 5.45 -0.49
N LEU A 213 -13.99 4.81 -0.12
CA LEU A 213 -13.06 5.37 0.86
C LEU A 213 -12.41 6.67 0.35
N TYR A 214 -12.02 6.73 -0.92
CA TYR A 214 -11.52 7.95 -1.54
C TYR A 214 -12.58 9.05 -1.55
N ASP A 215 -13.83 8.76 -1.87
CA ASP A 215 -14.90 9.76 -1.83
C ASP A 215 -15.13 10.31 -0.41
N ILE A 216 -15.04 9.47 0.63
CA ILE A 216 -15.10 9.93 2.03
C ILE A 216 -13.96 10.94 2.34
N PHE A 217 -12.73 10.66 1.89
CA PHE A 217 -11.54 11.43 2.28
C PHE A 217 -11.15 12.57 1.32
N PHE A 218 -11.63 12.57 0.08
CA PHE A 218 -11.34 13.59 -0.92
C PHE A 218 -12.60 14.30 -1.45
N GLY A 219 -13.79 13.73 -1.22
CA GLY A 219 -15.05 14.26 -1.70
C GLY A 219 -15.33 13.98 -3.18
N PRO A 220 -16.55 14.28 -3.66
CA PRO A 220 -17.01 13.93 -5.00
C PRO A 220 -16.31 14.74 -6.11
N ASP A 221 -15.76 15.91 -5.76
CA ASP A 221 -15.04 16.78 -6.68
C ASP A 221 -13.63 16.24 -7.03
N GLY A 222 -13.26 15.07 -6.51
CA GLY A 222 -12.23 14.23 -7.14
C GLY A 222 -10.83 14.82 -7.16
N ARG A 223 -10.44 15.68 -6.20
CA ARG A 223 -9.03 16.14 -6.04
C ARG A 223 -8.06 15.03 -5.59
N GLY A 224 -8.32 13.80 -6.01
CA GLY A 224 -7.57 12.58 -5.69
C GLY A 224 -8.15 11.33 -6.34
N ALA A 225 -8.87 11.42 -7.47
CA ALA A 225 -9.32 10.22 -8.18
C ALA A 225 -8.12 9.32 -8.47
N ARG A 226 -8.24 8.03 -8.14
CA ARG A 226 -7.16 7.06 -8.34
C ARG A 226 -6.88 6.91 -9.82
N GLU A 227 -5.64 7.12 -10.23
CA GLU A 227 -5.23 6.98 -11.64
C GLU A 227 -4.96 5.53 -12.04
N ARG A 228 -4.80 4.63 -11.05
CA ARG A 228 -4.34 3.26 -11.26
C ARG A 228 -5.06 2.27 -10.35
N PRO A 229 -5.18 1.00 -10.78
CA PRO A 229 -5.63 -0.08 -9.92
C PRO A 229 -4.77 -0.16 -8.66
N TRP A 230 -5.40 -0.53 -7.55
CA TRP A 230 -4.71 -0.65 -6.27
C TRP A 230 -3.90 -1.94 -6.23
N LYS A 231 -2.69 -1.85 -5.68
CA LYS A 231 -1.79 -3.00 -5.46
C LYS A 231 -1.62 -3.22 -3.96
N PRO A 232 -2.57 -3.89 -3.30
CA PRO A 232 -2.52 -4.11 -1.87
C PRO A 232 -1.38 -5.05 -1.52
N HIS A 233 -0.69 -4.69 -0.45
CA HIS A 233 0.36 -5.48 0.14
C HIS A 233 0.36 -5.28 1.66
N ASN A 234 0.80 -6.30 2.39
CA ASN A 234 0.99 -6.21 3.84
C ASN A 234 2.49 -6.16 4.14
N SER A 235 2.97 -4.99 4.52
CA SER A 235 4.40 -4.76 4.76
C SER A 235 4.85 -5.47 6.03
N ILE A 236 5.93 -6.25 5.91
CA ILE A 236 6.56 -7.00 7.01
C ILE A 236 7.71 -6.19 7.60
N ALA A 237 8.51 -5.54 6.76
CA ALA A 237 9.68 -4.80 7.19
C ALA A 237 10.05 -3.67 6.23
N TYR A 238 10.68 -2.65 6.79
CA TYR A 238 11.26 -1.51 6.09
C TYR A 238 12.67 -1.25 6.59
N ASP A 239 13.60 -0.92 5.70
CA ASP A 239 14.99 -0.71 6.09
C ASP A 239 15.76 0.22 5.12
N ASN A 240 16.94 0.66 5.52
CA ASN A 240 17.84 1.37 4.61
C ASN A 240 18.60 0.35 3.73
N PRO A 241 18.49 0.43 2.39
CA PRO A 241 19.10 -0.56 1.49
C PRO A 241 20.63 -0.62 1.58
N GLU A 242 21.30 0.47 1.95
CA GLU A 242 22.76 0.50 2.11
C GLU A 242 23.26 -0.31 3.31
N THR A 243 22.38 -0.62 4.26
CA THR A 243 22.73 -1.40 5.46
C THR A 243 22.14 -2.80 5.46
N ASN A 244 21.01 -3.01 4.78
CA ASN A 244 20.37 -4.31 4.65
C ASN A 244 19.35 -4.29 3.51
N SER A 245 19.66 -4.99 2.42
CA SER A 245 18.63 -5.40 1.48
C SER A 245 17.86 -6.55 2.13
N LEU A 246 16.70 -6.25 2.72
CA LEU A 246 15.76 -7.25 3.22
C LEU A 246 15.69 -8.39 2.19
N SER A 247 16.03 -9.61 2.60
CA SER A 247 16.26 -10.69 1.64
C SER A 247 14.94 -11.34 1.25
N LEU A 248 14.62 -11.38 -0.05
CA LEU A 248 13.47 -12.12 -0.56
C LEU A 248 13.47 -13.58 -0.08
N LEU A 249 14.65 -14.22 -0.07
CA LEU A 249 14.79 -15.60 0.41
C LEU A 249 14.40 -15.71 1.89
N ASP A 250 14.76 -14.74 2.73
CA ASP A 250 14.38 -14.77 4.14
C ASP A 250 12.86 -14.69 4.30
N THR A 251 12.19 -13.85 3.51
CA THR A 251 10.73 -13.71 3.50
C THR A 251 10.04 -14.99 3.04
N VAL A 252 10.52 -15.59 1.94
CA VAL A 252 10.04 -16.89 1.46
C VAL A 252 10.23 -17.97 2.54
N MET A 253 11.40 -18.03 3.15
CA MET A 253 11.70 -19.03 4.19
C MET A 253 10.83 -18.84 5.44
N TYR A 254 10.60 -17.60 5.87
CA TYR A 254 9.69 -17.32 6.99
C TYR A 254 8.25 -17.71 6.66
N ALA A 255 7.75 -17.30 5.49
CA ALA A 255 6.40 -17.64 5.05
C ALA A 255 6.19 -19.15 4.90
N SER A 256 7.20 -19.89 4.43
CA SER A 256 7.12 -21.36 4.29
C SER A 256 6.97 -22.08 5.64
N ARG A 257 7.53 -21.53 6.71
CA ARG A 257 7.43 -22.06 8.09
C ARG A 257 6.15 -21.63 8.81
N ASN A 258 5.49 -20.59 8.31
CA ASN A 258 4.28 -20.00 8.89
C ASN A 258 3.15 -20.05 7.84
N PRO A 259 2.59 -21.24 7.56
CA PRO A 259 1.72 -21.46 6.41
C PRO A 259 0.42 -20.65 6.44
N SER A 260 0.01 -20.10 7.58
CA SER A 260 -1.13 -19.19 7.67
C SER A 260 -0.91 -17.88 6.91
N LEU A 261 0.35 -17.44 6.72
CA LEU A 261 0.68 -16.24 5.97
C LEU A 261 0.25 -16.33 4.51
N LEU A 262 0.42 -17.48 3.85
CA LEU A 262 0.07 -17.67 2.43
C LEU A 262 -1.17 -18.56 2.22
N GLY A 263 -1.58 -19.32 3.24
CA GLY A 263 -2.63 -20.34 3.14
C GLY A 263 -4.02 -19.87 3.55
N LYS A 264 -4.17 -18.66 4.09
CA LYS A 264 -5.43 -18.15 4.63
C LYS A 264 -5.94 -16.94 3.88
N GLU A 265 -7.24 -16.93 3.63
CA GLU A 265 -7.98 -15.72 3.29
C GLU A 265 -8.06 -14.83 4.53
N ARG A 266 -8.11 -13.51 4.34
CA ARG A 266 -8.10 -12.56 5.45
C ARG A 266 -9.22 -11.54 5.29
N ARG A 267 -10.06 -11.46 6.31
CA ARG A 267 -11.02 -10.36 6.44
C ARG A 267 -10.29 -9.11 6.93
N VAL A 268 -10.80 -7.93 6.62
CA VAL A 268 -10.31 -6.69 7.25
C VAL A 268 -11.06 -6.48 8.56
N GLU A 269 -10.35 -6.60 9.68
CA GLU A 269 -10.88 -6.40 11.03
C GLU A 269 -11.23 -4.93 11.27
N ALA A 270 -10.38 -4.02 10.79
CA ALA A 270 -10.58 -2.59 11.01
C ALA A 270 -9.96 -1.73 9.91
N ILE A 271 -10.48 -0.51 9.78
CA ILE A 271 -9.77 0.60 9.12
C ILE A 271 -9.30 1.55 10.21
N SER A 272 -8.00 1.83 10.25
CA SER A 272 -7.40 2.77 11.20
C SER A 272 -6.79 3.96 10.49
N LEU A 273 -6.94 5.12 11.15
CA LEU A 273 -6.35 6.38 10.75
C LEU A 273 -5.07 6.59 11.54
N TRP A 274 -3.97 6.83 10.83
CA TRP A 274 -2.65 7.02 11.42
C TRP A 274 -2.07 8.38 11.03
N SER A 275 -1.38 9.02 11.98
CA SER A 275 -0.38 10.01 11.65
C SER A 275 0.90 9.26 11.31
N THR A 276 1.38 9.41 10.08
CA THR A 276 2.65 8.84 9.63
C THR A 276 3.71 9.92 9.40
N VAL A 277 3.53 11.13 9.93
CA VAL A 277 4.50 12.22 9.77
C VAL A 277 5.77 11.91 10.57
N GLY A 278 6.93 11.92 9.90
CA GLY A 278 8.23 11.75 10.53
C GLY A 278 8.79 10.32 10.39
N LYS A 279 9.37 9.79 11.47
CA LYS A 279 9.94 8.45 11.53
C LYS A 279 8.92 7.43 11.99
N MET A 280 9.21 6.15 11.80
CA MET A 280 8.30 5.07 12.21
C MET A 280 8.03 5.06 13.72
N GLU A 281 9.01 5.46 14.54
CA GLU A 281 8.81 5.62 15.99
C GLU A 281 7.86 6.76 16.37
N ASP A 282 7.61 7.71 15.46
CA ASP A 282 6.68 8.83 15.67
C ASP A 282 5.25 8.49 15.24
N TRP A 283 5.05 7.34 14.59
CA TRP A 283 3.75 6.95 14.08
C TRP A 283 2.78 6.63 15.21
N ASN A 284 1.57 7.17 15.09
CA ASN A 284 0.53 6.94 16.08
C ASN A 284 -0.85 6.73 15.42
N CYS A 285 -1.59 5.77 15.95
CA CYS A 285 -2.99 5.56 15.61
C CYS A 285 -3.80 6.72 16.20
N ILE A 286 -4.57 7.41 15.36
CA ILE A 286 -5.44 8.53 15.75
C ILE A 286 -6.83 8.00 16.11
N ASP A 287 -7.37 7.11 15.29
CA ASP A 287 -8.70 6.53 15.47
C ASP A 287 -8.83 5.21 14.69
N ARG A 288 -9.84 4.41 15.01
CA ARG A 288 -10.07 3.09 14.41
C ARG A 288 -11.56 2.77 14.34
N VAL A 289 -11.96 2.27 13.18
CA VAL A 289 -13.28 1.69 12.95
C VAL A 289 -13.11 0.20 12.71
N ARG A 290 -13.53 -0.63 13.67
CA ARG A 290 -13.62 -2.10 13.51
C ARG A 290 -14.83 -2.46 12.69
N PHE A 291 -14.82 -3.60 12.01
CA PHE A 291 -15.96 -4.21 11.32
C PHE A 291 -16.75 -5.21 12.20
N TRP A 292 -16.11 -5.82 13.20
CA TRP A 292 -16.73 -6.68 14.22
C TRP A 292 -15.99 -6.61 15.57
#